data_AF-A0A2M7GAK6-F1
#
_entry.id   AF-A0A2M7GAK6-F1
#
_cell.length_a   1.000
_cell.length_b   1.000
_cell.length_c   1.000
_cell.angle_alpha   90.00
_cell.angle_beta   90.00
_cell.angle_gamma   90.00
#
_symmetry.space_group_name_H-M   'P 1'
#
loop_
_entity.id
_entity.type
_entity.pdbx_description
1 polymer ?
#
loop_
_entity_poly.entity_id
_entity_poly.type
_entity_poly.pdbx_seq_one_letter_code
_entity_poly.pdbx_strand_id
1 'polypeptide(L)'
;MATKRTAQQQSSDPAAQEMLIRAEELGIGTAFSRADEMAPCNIGGAGMCCKQCGMGPCRLTKEGQTGVCGATIDTIQARNLIRAIAAGAAAHS
;
A
#
# COMPACT_ATOMS: atom_id res chain seq x y z
N MET A 1 12.02 1.86 -13.69
CA MET A 1 11.32 2.99 -13.04
C MET A 1 9.90 2.98 -13.55
N ALA A 2 8.90 3.18 -12.68
CA ALA A 2 7.51 3.23 -13.13
C ALA A 2 7.35 4.39 -14.12
N THR A 3 6.70 4.11 -15.26
CA THR A 3 6.45 5.11 -16.30
C THR A 3 5.45 6.12 -15.75
N LYS A 4 5.77 7.42 -15.87
CA LYS A 4 4.83 8.50 -15.51
C LYS A 4 3.55 8.35 -16.32
N ARG A 5 2.40 8.28 -15.65
CA ARG A 5 1.09 8.17 -16.30
C ARG A 5 0.63 9.53 -16.79
N THR A 6 -0.08 9.57 -17.92
CA THR A 6 -0.76 10.79 -18.39
C THR A 6 -1.98 11.10 -17.50
N ALA A 7 -2.50 12.34 -17.58
CA ALA A 7 -3.71 12.73 -16.84
C ALA A 7 -4.90 11.80 -17.12
N GLN A 8 -5.06 11.35 -18.37
CA GLN A 8 -6.12 10.41 -18.77
C GLN A 8 -5.92 9.00 -18.22
N GLN A 9 -4.66 8.58 -17.98
CA GLN A 9 -4.35 7.32 -17.32
C GLN A 9 -4.48 7.41 -15.79
N GLN A 10 -4.42 8.61 -15.23
CA GLN A 10 -4.55 8.87 -13.81
C GLN A 10 -6.02 8.99 -13.38
N SER A 11 -6.89 9.59 -14.18
CA SER A 11 -8.32 9.75 -13.87
C SER A 11 -9.19 9.69 -15.12
N SER A 12 -10.39 9.12 -15.00
CA SER A 12 -11.44 9.19 -16.03
C SER A 12 -12.30 10.46 -15.93
N ASP A 13 -12.19 11.22 -14.83
CA ASP A 13 -12.92 12.48 -14.63
C ASP A 13 -12.23 13.64 -15.37
N PRO A 14 -12.89 14.29 -16.35
CA PRO A 14 -12.32 15.41 -17.11
C PRO A 14 -11.88 16.59 -16.24
N ALA A 15 -12.63 16.92 -15.18
CA ALA A 15 -12.27 18.03 -14.30
C ALA A 15 -10.99 17.72 -13.52
N ALA A 16 -10.85 16.48 -13.04
CA ALA A 16 -9.62 16.02 -12.42
C ALA A 16 -8.44 16.04 -13.39
N GLN A 17 -8.64 15.67 -14.66
CA GLN A 17 -7.58 15.70 -15.68
C GLN A 17 -7.05 17.12 -15.91
N GLU A 18 -7.93 18.11 -16.05
CA GLU A 18 -7.54 19.53 -16.18
C GLU A 18 -6.73 20.01 -14.98
N MET A 19 -7.16 19.63 -13.77
CA MET A 19 -6.44 20.01 -12.54
C MET A 19 -5.10 19.30 -12.40
N LEU A 20 -4.97 18.06 -12.87
CA LEU A 20 -3.70 17.32 -12.87
C LEU A 20 -2.68 17.93 -13.82
N ILE A 21 -3.10 18.34 -15.01
CA ILE A 21 -2.27 19.09 -15.97
C ILE A 21 -1.81 20.40 -15.31
N ARG A 22 -2.74 21.15 -14.72
CA ARG A 22 -2.41 22.41 -14.06
C ARG A 22 -1.46 22.22 -12.87
N ALA A 23 -1.64 21.17 -12.08
CA ALA A 23 -0.74 20.87 -10.97
C ALA A 23 0.68 20.57 -11.45
N GLU A 24 0.83 19.85 -12.56
CA GLU A 24 2.13 19.59 -13.18
C GLU A 24 2.81 20.87 -13.67
N GLU A 25 2.10 21.75 -14.37
CA GLU A 25 2.61 23.06 -14.82
C GLU A 25 3.13 23.92 -13.66
N LEU A 26 2.46 23.83 -12.51
CA LEU A 26 2.81 24.56 -11.30
C LEU A 26 3.88 23.85 -10.44
N GLY A 27 4.32 22.65 -10.84
CA GLY A 27 5.26 21.86 -10.04
C GLY A 27 4.68 21.37 -8.70
N ILE A 28 3.36 21.23 -8.59
CA ILE A 28 2.67 20.81 -7.37
C ILE A 28 2.49 19.29 -7.37
N GLY A 29 3.08 18.61 -6.38
CA GLY A 29 2.92 17.18 -6.18
C GLY A 29 1.49 16.81 -5.74
N THR A 30 0.91 15.80 -6.40
CA THR A 30 -0.43 15.25 -6.11
C THR A 30 -0.35 13.80 -5.63
N ALA A 31 -1.47 13.24 -5.16
CA ALA A 31 -1.55 11.82 -4.83
C ALA A 31 -1.20 10.91 -6.03
N PHE A 32 -1.53 11.33 -7.26
CA PHE A 32 -1.23 10.60 -8.48
C PHE A 32 0.28 10.58 -8.77
N SER A 33 0.96 11.73 -8.67
CA SER A 33 2.41 11.80 -8.83
C SER A 33 3.15 10.93 -7.81
N ARG A 34 2.72 10.94 -6.53
CA ARG A 34 3.31 10.09 -5.50
C ARG A 34 3.09 8.60 -5.77
N ALA A 35 1.94 8.24 -6.34
CA ALA A 35 1.67 6.86 -6.72
C ALA A 35 2.54 6.40 -7.91
N ASP A 36 2.88 7.30 -8.83
CA ASP A 36 3.79 7.01 -9.95
C ASP A 36 5.25 6.87 -9.48
N GLU A 37 5.66 7.67 -8.51
CA GLU A 37 7.02 7.67 -7.98
C GLU A 37 7.30 6.50 -7.03
N MET A 38 6.27 5.99 -6.35
CA MET A 38 6.40 4.97 -5.31
C MET A 38 6.23 3.56 -5.87
N ALA A 39 7.29 2.77 -5.84
CA ALA A 39 7.24 1.35 -6.19
C ALA A 39 6.40 0.56 -5.15
N PRO A 40 5.38 -0.21 -5.58
CA PRO A 40 4.62 -1.05 -4.66
C PRO A 40 5.48 -2.12 -3.97
N CYS A 41 5.35 -2.26 -2.65
CA CYS A 41 6.05 -3.30 -1.91
C CYS A 41 5.38 -4.66 -2.15
N ASN A 42 6.06 -5.57 -2.84
CA ASN A 42 5.57 -6.91 -3.14
C ASN A 42 5.29 -7.77 -1.88
N ILE A 43 6.02 -7.54 -0.79
CA ILE A 43 5.85 -8.28 0.47
C ILE A 43 4.63 -7.76 1.23
N GLY A 44 4.54 -6.44 1.40
CA GLY A 44 3.47 -5.78 2.13
C GLY A 44 2.14 -5.91 1.41
N GLY A 45 2.14 -5.76 0.08
CA GLY A 45 0.96 -5.93 -0.75
C GLY A 45 0.37 -7.35 -0.69
N ALA A 46 1.22 -8.37 -0.53
CA ALA A 46 0.79 -9.75 -0.31
C ALA A 46 0.57 -10.11 1.18
N GLY A 47 0.62 -9.12 2.10
CA GLY A 47 0.40 -9.34 3.53
C GLY A 47 1.46 -10.20 4.22
N MET A 48 2.64 -10.37 3.62
CA MET A 48 3.69 -11.32 4.06
C MET A 48 4.67 -10.76 5.09
N CYS A 49 4.46 -9.54 5.58
CA CYS A 49 5.25 -8.93 6.64
C CYS A 49 4.42 -8.72 7.92
N CYS A 50 5.03 -8.98 9.07
CA CYS A 50 4.43 -8.72 10.38
C CYS A 50 5.30 -7.75 11.18
N LYS A 51 4.69 -6.68 11.68
CA LYS A 51 5.33 -5.65 12.51
C LYS A 51 4.60 -5.44 13.85
N GLN A 52 3.98 -6.50 14.36
CA GLN A 52 3.05 -6.42 15.48
C GLN A 52 3.71 -6.36 16.87
N CYS A 53 4.99 -6.71 16.97
CA CYS A 53 5.74 -6.73 18.21
C CYS A 53 7.21 -6.36 17.96
N GLY A 54 7.96 -6.14 19.04
CA GLY A 54 9.39 -5.78 18.98
C GLY A 54 10.35 -6.92 18.65
N MET A 55 9.87 -8.18 18.53
CA MET A 55 10.71 -9.31 18.08
C MET A 55 10.89 -9.32 16.55
N GLY A 56 9.97 -8.68 15.82
CA GLY A 56 10.04 -8.53 14.37
C GLY A 56 10.86 -7.29 13.95
N PRO A 57 10.70 -6.81 12.70
CA PRO A 57 9.71 -7.24 11.71
C PRO A 57 10.01 -8.63 11.12
N CYS A 58 8.98 -9.47 10.99
CA CYS A 58 9.09 -10.77 10.33
C CYS A 58 8.69 -10.64 8.86
N ARG A 59 9.37 -11.35 7.96
CA ARG A 59 9.08 -11.43 6.53
C ARG A 59 9.05 -12.90 6.10
N LEU A 60 7.92 -13.38 5.58
CA LEU A 60 7.75 -14.78 5.15
C LEU A 60 7.64 -14.83 3.62
N THR A 61 8.71 -15.21 2.94
CA THR A 61 8.76 -15.24 1.46
C THR A 61 8.96 -16.63 0.88
N LYS A 62 9.18 -17.63 1.72
CA LYS A 62 9.33 -19.03 1.32
C LYS A 62 8.27 -19.86 2.01
N GLU A 63 7.88 -20.94 1.37
CA GLU A 63 6.96 -21.92 1.93
C GLU A 63 7.51 -22.50 3.24
N GLY A 64 6.62 -22.78 4.20
CA GLY A 64 6.98 -23.33 5.50
C GLY A 64 7.67 -22.35 6.47
N GLN A 65 7.93 -21.10 6.09
CA GLN A 65 8.47 -20.11 7.02
C GLN A 65 7.45 -19.70 8.08
N THR A 66 7.95 -19.39 9.27
CA THR A 66 7.20 -18.80 10.38
C THR A 66 7.88 -17.52 10.86
N GLY A 67 7.11 -16.65 11.52
CA GLY A 67 7.68 -15.52 12.26
C GLY A 67 8.48 -16.00 13.47
N VAL A 68 9.20 -15.08 14.13
CA VAL A 68 10.00 -15.39 15.33
C VAL A 68 9.19 -16.10 16.41
N CYS A 69 7.90 -15.76 16.53
CA CYS A 69 6.98 -16.39 17.49
C CYS A 69 6.31 -17.69 16.99
N GLY A 70 6.69 -18.20 15.83
CA GLY A 70 6.08 -19.39 15.21
C GLY A 70 4.82 -19.12 14.37
N ALA A 71 4.36 -17.87 14.24
CA ALA A 71 3.19 -17.55 13.42
C ALA A 71 3.42 -17.86 11.93
N THR A 72 2.49 -18.60 11.31
CA THR A 72 2.51 -18.95 9.88
C THR A 72 2.14 -17.76 9.00
N ILE A 73 2.33 -17.91 7.68
CA ILE A 73 1.90 -16.91 6.70
C ILE A 73 0.40 -16.61 6.76
N ASP A 74 -0.43 -17.64 6.85
CA ASP A 74 -1.89 -17.50 6.94
C ASP A 74 -2.28 -16.70 8.19
N THR A 75 -1.63 -17.00 9.31
CA THR A 75 -1.84 -16.29 10.58
C THR A 75 -1.48 -14.81 10.46
N ILE A 76 -0.35 -14.50 9.81
CA ILE A 76 0.10 -13.12 9.62
C ILE A 76 -0.81 -12.35 8.66
N GLN A 77 -1.21 -12.93 7.53
CA GLN A 77 -2.13 -12.32 6.59
C GLN A 77 -3.49 -12.05 7.23
N ALA A 78 -4.06 -13.02 7.96
CA ALA A 78 -5.32 -12.85 8.68
C ALA A 78 -5.25 -11.72 9.73
N ARG A 79 -4.15 -11.63 10.49
CA ARG A 79 -3.92 -10.54 11.47
C ARG A 79 -3.82 -9.17 10.82
N ASN A 80 -3.15 -9.08 9.67
CA ASN A 80 -3.02 -7.83 8.92
C ASN A 80 -4.40 -7.38 8.39
N LEU A 81 -5.19 -8.32 7.84
CA LEU A 81 -6.55 -8.04 7.37
C LEU A 81 -7.46 -7.55 8.52
N ILE A 82 -7.52 -8.28 9.64
CA ILE A 82 -8.44 -7.93 10.72
C ILE A 82 -8.11 -6.58 11.36
N ARG A 83 -6.85 -6.15 11.35
CA ARG A 83 -6.45 -4.81 11.81
C ARG A 83 -6.94 -3.70 10.89
N ALA A 84 -6.92 -3.91 9.57
CA ALA A 84 -7.49 -2.97 8.63
C ALA A 84 -9.01 -2.84 8.82
N ILE A 85 -9.70 -3.98 9.02
CA ILE A 85 -11.15 -3.99 9.33
C ILE A 85 -11.43 -3.26 10.65
N ALA A 86 -10.68 -3.56 11.71
CA ALA A 86 -10.86 -2.94 13.01
C ALA A 86 -10.63 -1.43 12.97
N ALA A 87 -9.62 -0.95 12.22
CA ALA A 87 -9.38 0.48 12.03
C ALA A 87 -10.55 1.17 11.30
N GLY A 88 -11.12 0.52 10.27
CA GLY A 88 -12.29 1.03 9.57
C GLY A 88 -13.57 1.01 10.43
N ALA A 89 -13.77 -0.02 11.23
CA ALA A 89 -14.87 -0.10 12.18
C ALA A 89 -14.77 0.99 13.25
N ALA A 90 -13.57 1.21 13.80
CA ALA A 90 -13.31 2.25 14.80
C ALA A 90 -13.53 3.68 14.28
N ALA A 91 -13.44 3.91 12.96
CA ALA A 91 -13.76 5.20 12.36
C ALA A 91 -15.28 5.48 12.29
N HIS A 92 -16.12 4.45 12.44
CA HIS A 92 -17.59 4.55 12.38
C HIS A 92 -18.28 4.33 13.74
N SER A 93 -17.52 3.95 14.78
CA SER A 93 -18.01 3.79 16.16
C SER A 93 -17.92 5.10 16.92
#